data_AF-A0AA42ZSN6-F1
#
_entry.id   AF-A0AA42ZSN6-F1
#
_cell.length_a   1.000
_cell.length_b   1.000
_cell.length_c   1.000
_cell.angle_alpha   90.00
_cell.angle_beta   90.00
_cell.angle_gamma   90.00
#
_symmetry.space_group_name_H-M   'P 1'
#
loop_
_entity.id
_entity.type
_entity.pdbx_description
1 polymer ?
#
loop_
_entity_poly.entity_id
_entity_poly.type
_entity_poly.pdbx_seq_one_letter_code
_entity_poly.pdbx_strand_id
1 'polypeptide(L)'
;METNENRLGRVVNVSGAQVIVLLEPPAEGDAPGRMQSLQIGELVKMIMPSHTVFGAVTGLSIPIPSPDDAAREMKIVELELLGEAESTPGGGFQRGVSTFPALGDGIYSTSQADLLKVYAMPTVSSVRIGTIHQDQALPAYIATDGLLGKHFAILGTTGSGKSCAVALILHAILDQHPGGHVVLLDPHNEYAQAFGETAEVLSPGNLRLPYWLFNFEEIVEVIVGAGTQMQSAETAILNEVIPIAKRQYLGKSEDSKFVTVDTPIPYQMTDLIQLIDEAMGKLDNPENSAPYMRLKARLNALRMDARFAFMFGGLAVRDNMTEILSRIFRIPVAGKPITIMDLSGVPSEILNVVVSVLCRMTFDFALWSERAVPIMLVCEEAHRYAPQDPRLGFEPTKKALSRVAKEGRKYGVSLCMVSQRPSELAAGILSQCNTIFALRMSNQKDQDYVRGALSESAAGLLDFLPSLRNAEAIAMGEGVSIPVRFCFDDLPETRRPLSGTAPFSAAWQTDREGDGLLEQVVHRWRYQRR
;
A
#
# COMPACT_ATOMS: atom_id res chain seq x y z
N MET A 1 17.79 -48.83 10.61
CA MET A 1 16.34 -48.91 10.35
C MET A 1 16.00 -47.67 9.56
N GLU A 2 16.12 -47.76 8.23
CA GLU A 2 15.72 -46.69 7.32
C GLU A 2 14.21 -46.56 7.40
N THR A 3 13.74 -45.48 8.04
CA THR A 3 12.36 -45.05 7.90
C THR A 3 12.12 -44.80 6.42
N ASN A 4 11.18 -45.56 5.87
CA ASN A 4 10.64 -45.44 4.52
C ASN A 4 9.98 -44.07 4.36
N GLU A 5 10.78 -43.00 4.30
CA GLU A 5 10.29 -41.69 3.90
C GLU A 5 9.83 -41.81 2.43
N ASN A 6 8.63 -41.30 2.14
CA ASN A 6 7.97 -41.40 0.85
C ASN A 6 8.82 -40.74 -0.25
N ARG A 7 9.78 -41.47 -0.79
CA ARG A 7 10.66 -41.01 -1.87
C ARG A 7 9.83 -40.84 -3.13
N LEU A 8 9.84 -39.64 -3.68
CA LEU A 8 9.04 -39.27 -4.84
C LEU A 8 9.84 -39.39 -6.14
N GLY A 9 11.16 -39.22 -6.07
CA GLY A 9 12.01 -39.19 -7.25
C GLY A 9 13.45 -38.80 -6.92
N ARG A 10 14.17 -38.39 -7.96
CA ARG A 10 15.58 -37.97 -7.86
C ARG A 10 15.91 -36.73 -8.67
N VAL A 11 16.86 -35.96 -8.19
CA VAL A 11 17.38 -34.77 -8.85
C VAL A 11 18.13 -35.16 -10.14
N VAL A 12 17.78 -34.52 -11.25
CA VAL A 12 18.41 -34.73 -12.56
C VAL A 12 19.04 -33.47 -13.15
N ASN A 13 18.68 -32.28 -12.64
CA ASN A 13 19.33 -31.02 -12.98
C ASN A 13 19.29 -30.06 -11.79
N VAL A 14 20.33 -29.25 -11.65
CA VAL A 14 20.40 -28.16 -10.67
C VAL A 14 20.97 -26.93 -11.39
N SER A 15 20.21 -25.84 -11.42
CA SER A 15 20.56 -24.58 -12.06
C SER A 15 20.23 -23.42 -11.13
N GLY A 16 21.19 -23.02 -10.30
CA GLY A 16 20.95 -22.04 -9.24
C GLY A 16 19.88 -22.55 -8.27
N ALA A 17 18.84 -21.74 -8.02
CA ALA A 17 17.74 -22.11 -7.15
C ALA A 17 16.71 -23.05 -7.81
N GLN A 18 16.83 -23.32 -9.11
CA GLN A 18 15.94 -24.23 -9.83
C GLN A 18 16.51 -25.66 -9.84
N VAL A 19 15.65 -26.63 -9.55
CA VAL A 19 15.99 -28.05 -9.52
C VAL A 19 14.97 -28.81 -10.36
N ILE A 20 15.46 -29.66 -11.27
CA ILE A 20 14.59 -30.55 -12.05
C ILE A 20 14.71 -31.95 -11.47
N VAL A 21 13.56 -32.57 -11.24
CA VAL A 21 13.43 -33.88 -10.64
C VAL A 21 12.70 -34.81 -11.61
N LEU A 22 13.23 -36.03 -11.73
CA LEU A 22 12.53 -37.14 -12.35
C LEU A 22 11.77 -37.92 -11.26
N LEU A 23 10.45 -38.03 -11.40
CA LEU A 23 9.65 -38.87 -10.50
C LEU A 23 9.91 -40.35 -10.77
N GLU A 24 10.08 -41.10 -9.70
CA GLU A 24 10.25 -42.54 -9.75
C GLU A 24 8.87 -43.21 -9.61
N PRO A 25 8.59 -44.28 -10.37
CA PRO A 25 7.36 -45.04 -10.19
C PRO A 25 7.33 -45.66 -8.78
N PRO A 26 6.13 -45.80 -8.16
CA PRO A 26 6.02 -46.44 -6.86
C PRO A 26 6.60 -47.86 -6.90
N ALA A 27 7.22 -48.29 -5.80
CA ALA A 27 7.80 -49.62 -5.69
C ALA A 27 6.72 -50.71 -5.82
N GLU A 28 7.08 -51.87 -6.39
CA GLU A 28 6.18 -53.02 -6.47
C GLU A 28 5.71 -53.44 -5.06
N GLY A 29 4.42 -53.27 -4.78
CA GLY A 29 3.81 -53.57 -3.48
C GLY A 29 3.15 -52.37 -2.78
N ASP A 30 3.38 -51.14 -3.25
CA ASP A 30 2.62 -49.98 -2.78
C ASP A 30 1.18 -50.01 -3.34
N ALA A 31 0.20 -49.66 -2.50
CA ALA A 31 -1.21 -49.70 -2.89
C ALA A 31 -1.45 -48.84 -4.16
N PRO A 32 -2.22 -49.32 -5.15
CA PRO A 32 -2.39 -48.68 -6.47
C PRO A 32 -3.07 -47.29 -6.45
N GLY A 33 -3.38 -46.74 -5.27
CA GLY A 33 -3.88 -45.37 -5.08
C GLY A 33 -2.88 -44.38 -4.45
N ARG A 34 -1.60 -44.77 -4.27
CA ARG A 34 -0.61 -43.98 -3.50
C ARG A 34 0.39 -43.16 -4.33
N MET A 35 0.16 -42.96 -5.63
CA MET A 35 0.80 -41.83 -6.30
C MET A 35 0.23 -40.55 -5.67
N GLN A 36 0.95 -39.97 -4.71
CA GLN A 36 0.69 -38.59 -4.31
C GLN A 36 0.87 -37.74 -5.57
N SER A 37 -0.23 -37.27 -6.14
CA SER A 37 -0.22 -36.32 -7.23
C SER A 37 0.35 -35.03 -6.65
N LEU A 38 1.65 -34.79 -6.87
CA LEU A 38 2.26 -33.52 -6.53
C LEU A 38 1.47 -32.40 -7.19
N GLN A 39 1.19 -31.35 -6.43
CA GLN A 39 0.55 -30.14 -6.93
C GLN A 39 1.55 -29.00 -6.99
N ILE A 40 1.32 -28.07 -7.91
CA ILE A 40 2.13 -26.86 -7.95
C ILE A 40 1.94 -26.07 -6.64
N GLY A 41 3.04 -25.63 -6.05
CA GLY A 41 3.14 -24.99 -4.75
C GLY A 41 3.26 -25.94 -3.57
N GLU A 42 3.19 -27.27 -3.79
CA GLU A 42 3.44 -28.26 -2.74
C GLU A 42 4.92 -28.26 -2.35
N LEU A 43 5.21 -28.40 -1.05
CA LEU A 43 6.57 -28.47 -0.54
C LEU A 43 7.09 -29.90 -0.57
N VAL A 44 8.31 -30.06 -1.07
CA VAL A 44 9.09 -31.29 -1.00
C VAL A 44 10.37 -31.05 -0.21
N LYS A 45 10.97 -32.13 0.30
CA LYS A 45 12.20 -32.07 1.07
C LYS A 45 13.31 -32.90 0.45
N MET A 46 14.53 -32.46 0.65
CA MET A 46 15.78 -33.13 0.28
C MET A 46 16.64 -33.25 1.53
N ILE A 47 16.97 -34.48 1.92
CA ILE A 47 17.70 -34.75 3.16
C ILE A 47 19.19 -34.64 2.88
N MET A 48 19.83 -33.63 3.48
CA MET A 48 21.28 -33.47 3.45
C MET A 48 21.90 -34.01 4.76
N PRO A 49 23.22 -34.19 4.84
CA PRO A 49 23.86 -34.78 6.02
C PRO A 49 23.61 -34.03 7.34
N SER A 50 23.50 -32.70 7.30
CA SER A 50 23.36 -31.84 8.50
C SER A 50 22.07 -31.01 8.55
N HIS A 51 21.34 -30.94 7.45
CA HIS A 51 20.15 -30.09 7.30
C HIS A 51 19.17 -30.73 6.31
N THR A 52 17.95 -30.23 6.28
CA THR A 52 16.95 -30.60 5.27
C THR A 52 16.67 -29.38 4.41
N VAL A 53 16.83 -29.54 3.10
CA VAL A 53 16.50 -28.49 2.12
C VAL A 53 15.04 -28.65 1.69
N PHE A 54 14.32 -27.54 1.63
CA PHE A 54 12.94 -27.48 1.17
C PHE A 54 12.83 -26.77 -0.17
N GLY A 55 12.04 -27.35 -1.08
CA GLY A 55 11.69 -26.75 -2.36
C GLY A 55 10.19 -26.78 -2.60
N ALA A 56 9.68 -25.80 -3.33
CA ALA A 56 8.30 -25.79 -3.81
C ALA A 56 8.22 -26.29 -5.24
N VAL A 57 7.20 -27.07 -5.55
CA VAL A 57 6.87 -27.46 -6.93
C VAL A 57 6.45 -26.22 -7.71
N THR A 58 7.12 -25.91 -8.81
CA THR A 58 6.79 -24.79 -9.71
C THR A 58 6.25 -25.25 -11.05
N GLY A 59 6.59 -26.47 -11.49
CA GLY A 59 6.17 -27.01 -12.77
C GLY A 59 6.04 -28.53 -12.76
N LEU A 60 5.11 -29.04 -13.56
CA LEU A 60 4.86 -30.47 -13.75
C LEU A 60 4.73 -30.74 -15.24
N SER A 61 5.48 -31.70 -15.77
CA SER A 61 5.42 -32.02 -17.20
C SER A 61 5.65 -33.51 -17.50
N ILE A 62 5.06 -33.94 -18.62
CA ILE A 62 5.31 -35.25 -19.23
C ILE A 62 5.82 -34.95 -20.64
N PRO A 63 7.14 -34.88 -20.86
CA PRO A 63 7.70 -34.45 -22.14
C PRO A 63 7.37 -35.39 -23.31
N ILE A 64 7.17 -36.68 -23.02
CA ILE A 64 6.80 -37.70 -24.01
C ILE A 64 5.56 -38.43 -23.47
N PRO A 65 4.34 -37.91 -23.73
CA PRO A 65 3.12 -38.57 -23.33
C PRO A 65 2.92 -39.85 -24.13
N SER A 66 2.55 -40.94 -23.45
CA SER A 66 2.25 -42.22 -24.10
C SER A 66 0.74 -42.39 -24.24
N PRO A 67 0.22 -42.77 -25.42
CA PRO A 67 -1.19 -43.12 -25.57
C PRO A 67 -1.54 -44.48 -24.92
N ASP A 68 -0.55 -45.34 -24.68
CA ASP A 68 -0.72 -46.61 -23.99
C ASP A 68 -0.43 -46.46 -22.49
N ASP A 69 -1.40 -46.82 -21.64
CA ASP A 69 -1.27 -46.92 -20.17
C ASP A 69 -0.11 -47.83 -19.73
N ALA A 70 0.35 -48.72 -20.62
CA ALA A 70 1.42 -49.67 -20.35
C ALA A 70 2.84 -49.08 -20.47
N ALA A 71 3.02 -47.93 -21.13
CA ALA A 71 4.35 -47.33 -21.24
C ALA A 71 4.63 -46.44 -20.03
N ARG A 72 5.83 -46.57 -19.45
CA ARG A 72 6.25 -45.72 -18.33
C ARG A 72 6.48 -44.30 -18.83
N GLU A 73 5.51 -43.42 -18.56
CA GLU A 73 5.65 -41.98 -18.79
C GLU A 73 6.77 -41.42 -17.92
N MET A 74 7.63 -40.61 -18.53
CA MET A 74 8.62 -39.84 -17.80
C MET A 74 7.92 -38.61 -17.21
N LYS A 75 7.87 -38.52 -15.88
CA LYS A 75 7.26 -37.39 -15.18
C LYS A 75 8.35 -36.50 -14.62
N ILE A 76 8.37 -35.24 -15.06
CA ILE A 76 9.33 -34.23 -14.65
C ILE A 76 8.64 -33.23 -13.73
N VAL A 77 9.35 -32.87 -12.66
CA VAL A 77 8.94 -31.85 -11.70
C VAL A 77 10.01 -30.78 -11.67
N GLU A 78 9.60 -29.54 -11.83
CA GLU A 78 10.43 -28.37 -11.59
C GLU A 78 10.20 -27.90 -10.16
N LEU A 79 11.29 -27.69 -9.43
CA LEU A 79 11.30 -27.22 -8.07
C LEU A 79 12.07 -25.91 -7.98
N GLU A 80 11.63 -25.07 -7.05
CA GLU A 80 12.34 -23.88 -6.62
C GLU A 80 12.76 -24.03 -5.16
N LEU A 81 14.06 -23.93 -4.89
CA LEU A 81 14.62 -24.03 -3.55
C LEU A 81 14.22 -22.81 -2.72
N LEU A 82 13.60 -23.06 -1.57
CA LEU A 82 13.09 -22.00 -0.68
C LEU A 82 14.05 -21.72 0.47
N GLY A 83 14.55 -22.79 1.09
CA GLY A 83 15.38 -22.67 2.29
C GLY A 83 15.74 -24.02 2.89
N GLU A 84 16.34 -23.97 4.06
CA GLU A 84 16.76 -25.17 4.80
C GLU A 84 16.35 -25.08 6.27
N ALA A 85 16.19 -26.24 6.91
CA ALA A 85 16.05 -26.33 8.35
C ALA A 85 17.10 -27.30 8.91
N GLU A 86 17.65 -26.99 10.08
CA GLU A 86 18.53 -27.92 10.78
C GLU A 86 17.78 -29.21 11.13
N SER A 87 18.49 -30.33 11.03
CA SER A 87 17.94 -31.65 11.37
C SER A 87 17.78 -31.88 12.88
N THR A 88 18.29 -30.95 13.71
CA THR A 88 18.22 -31.00 15.17
C THR A 88 16.82 -30.64 15.69
N PRO A 89 16.34 -31.27 16.79
CA PRO A 89 15.08 -30.86 17.42
C PRO A 89 15.18 -29.42 17.93
N GLY A 90 14.34 -28.52 17.41
CA GLY A 90 14.36 -27.09 17.73
C GLY A 90 15.16 -26.22 16.75
N GLY A 91 15.78 -26.82 15.74
CA GLY A 91 16.40 -26.12 14.62
C GLY A 91 15.37 -25.27 13.84
N GLY A 92 15.68 -23.98 13.67
CA GLY A 92 14.84 -23.05 12.92
C GLY A 92 14.91 -23.27 11.42
N PHE A 93 13.86 -22.91 10.69
CA PHE A 93 13.91 -22.75 9.25
C PHE A 93 14.58 -21.43 8.88
N GLN A 94 15.46 -21.45 7.89
CA GLN A 94 16.05 -20.25 7.30
C GLN A 94 15.84 -20.21 5.79
N ARG A 95 15.64 -19.00 5.27
CA ARG A 95 15.51 -18.77 3.83
C ARG A 95 16.87 -18.89 3.14
N GLY A 96 16.87 -19.48 1.96
CA GLY A 96 18.09 -19.77 1.20
C GLY A 96 18.74 -21.08 1.62
N VAL A 97 19.54 -21.62 0.72
CA VAL A 97 20.20 -22.92 0.89
C VAL A 97 21.70 -22.70 1.01
N SER A 98 22.32 -23.33 2.01
CA SER A 98 23.77 -23.30 2.20
C SER A 98 24.47 -24.28 1.26
N THR A 99 23.82 -25.41 1.01
CA THR A 99 24.31 -26.50 0.17
C THR A 99 23.23 -26.86 -0.84
N PHE A 100 23.58 -26.83 -2.13
CA PHE A 100 22.68 -27.25 -3.19
C PHE A 100 22.64 -28.78 -3.28
N PRO A 101 21.47 -29.38 -3.61
CA PRO A 101 21.39 -30.82 -3.83
C PRO A 101 22.28 -31.25 -5.01
N ALA A 102 22.78 -32.48 -4.96
CA ALA A 102 23.56 -33.09 -6.04
C ALA A 102 22.67 -33.88 -7.01
N LEU A 103 23.20 -34.15 -8.21
CA LEU A 103 22.55 -35.05 -9.15
C LEU A 103 22.40 -36.44 -8.55
N GLY A 104 21.19 -37.00 -8.63
CA GLY A 104 20.84 -38.30 -8.08
C GLY A 104 20.31 -38.26 -6.65
N ASP A 105 20.38 -37.13 -5.95
CA ASP A 105 19.80 -36.99 -4.60
C ASP A 105 18.29 -37.24 -4.64
N GLY A 106 17.79 -37.94 -3.62
CA GLY A 106 16.38 -38.27 -3.49
C GLY A 106 15.55 -37.07 -3.03
N ILE A 107 14.34 -36.96 -3.57
CA ILE A 107 13.31 -36.05 -3.07
C ILE A 107 12.22 -36.82 -2.32
N TYR A 108 11.65 -36.21 -1.29
CA TYR A 108 10.66 -36.84 -0.42
C TYR A 108 9.48 -35.89 -0.18
N SER A 109 8.30 -36.46 0.10
CA SER A 109 7.16 -35.65 0.52
C SER A 109 7.39 -35.04 1.90
N THR A 110 6.79 -33.87 2.13
CA THR A 110 6.85 -33.20 3.44
C THR A 110 5.80 -33.79 4.39
N SER A 111 6.19 -33.99 5.65
CA SER A 111 5.26 -34.32 6.73
C SER A 111 4.67 -33.05 7.35
N GLN A 112 3.59 -33.18 8.13
CA GLN A 112 3.02 -32.06 8.89
C GLN A 112 4.05 -31.44 9.85
N ALA A 113 4.93 -32.25 10.44
CA ALA A 113 6.01 -31.77 11.30
C ALA A 113 7.05 -30.95 10.52
N ASP A 114 7.30 -31.30 9.25
CA ASP A 114 8.18 -30.53 8.38
C ASP A 114 7.55 -29.18 8.00
N LEU A 115 6.27 -29.19 7.62
CA LEU A 115 5.54 -27.96 7.30
C LEU A 115 5.43 -27.01 8.49
N LEU A 116 5.24 -27.54 9.71
CA LEU A 116 5.23 -26.75 10.94
C LEU A 116 6.58 -26.09 11.23
N LYS A 117 7.71 -26.65 10.78
CA LYS A 117 9.02 -26.00 10.88
C LYS A 117 9.15 -24.84 9.89
N VAL A 118 8.70 -25.04 8.64
CA VAL A 118 8.78 -24.03 7.58
C VAL A 118 7.84 -22.85 7.84
N TYR A 119 6.60 -23.12 8.25
CA TYR A 119 5.56 -22.12 8.53
C TYR A 119 5.42 -21.80 10.02
N ALA A 120 6.44 -22.14 10.83
CA ALA A 120 6.47 -21.79 12.24
C ALA A 120 6.26 -20.29 12.44
N MET A 121 5.66 -19.91 13.57
CA MET A 121 5.62 -18.52 13.98
C MET A 121 7.05 -17.98 14.03
N PRO A 122 7.37 -16.88 13.31
CA PRO A 122 8.69 -16.29 13.36
C PRO A 122 9.07 -15.93 14.80
N THR A 123 10.36 -16.03 15.13
CA THR A 123 10.88 -15.61 16.45
C THR A 123 10.87 -14.09 16.66
N VAL A 124 10.67 -13.34 15.58
CA VAL A 124 10.49 -11.88 15.58
C VAL A 124 9.03 -11.50 15.83
N SER A 125 8.77 -10.23 16.16
CA SER A 125 7.41 -9.72 16.28
C SER A 125 6.62 -10.03 15.01
N SER A 126 5.54 -10.77 15.16
CA SER A 126 4.78 -11.30 14.03
C SER A 126 3.30 -11.40 14.34
N VAL A 127 2.48 -11.24 13.31
CA VAL A 127 1.02 -11.33 13.43
C VAL A 127 0.47 -12.35 12.45
N ARG A 128 -0.54 -13.09 12.88
CA ARG A 128 -1.28 -14.01 12.02
C ARG A 128 -2.21 -13.21 11.12
N ILE A 129 -2.26 -13.58 9.85
CA ILE A 129 -3.15 -12.95 8.86
C ILE A 129 -4.05 -13.92 8.11
N GLY A 130 -3.89 -15.23 8.31
CA GLY A 130 -4.59 -16.21 7.52
C GLY A 130 -4.11 -17.64 7.73
N THR A 131 -4.37 -18.48 6.73
CA THR A 131 -3.92 -19.88 6.66
C THR A 131 -3.31 -20.20 5.31
N ILE A 132 -2.37 -21.14 5.30
CA ILE A 132 -1.72 -21.61 4.07
C ILE A 132 -2.74 -22.25 3.13
N HIS A 133 -2.64 -22.00 1.83
CA HIS A 133 -3.64 -22.49 0.87
C HIS A 133 -3.67 -24.03 0.77
N GLN A 134 -2.50 -24.66 0.82
CA GLN A 134 -2.35 -26.11 0.72
C GLN A 134 -2.83 -26.85 1.99
N ASP A 135 -2.76 -26.19 3.15
CA ASP A 135 -3.16 -26.78 4.43
C ASP A 135 -3.74 -25.70 5.36
N GLN A 136 -5.05 -25.75 5.58
CA GLN A 136 -5.78 -24.80 6.41
C GLN A 136 -5.44 -24.91 7.91
N ALA A 137 -4.79 -25.99 8.35
CA ALA A 137 -4.30 -26.10 9.72
C ALA A 137 -3.05 -25.23 9.97
N LEU A 138 -2.34 -24.84 8.91
CA LEU A 138 -1.12 -24.06 9.02
C LEU A 138 -1.44 -22.55 8.99
N PRO A 139 -1.05 -21.79 10.02
CA PRO A 139 -1.22 -20.34 10.04
C PRO A 139 -0.26 -19.64 9.07
N ALA A 140 -0.74 -18.55 8.46
CA ALA A 140 0.10 -17.61 7.73
C ALA A 140 0.44 -16.42 8.64
N TYR A 141 1.74 -16.16 8.82
CA TYR A 141 2.26 -15.06 9.62
C TYR A 141 2.98 -14.03 8.76
N ILE A 142 2.97 -12.78 9.22
CA ILE A 142 3.84 -11.72 8.73
C ILE A 142 4.76 -11.25 9.85
N ALA A 143 6.02 -10.98 9.51
CA ALA A 143 6.98 -10.34 10.42
C ALA A 143 6.70 -8.83 10.43
N THR A 144 6.22 -8.29 11.55
CA THR A 144 5.75 -6.91 11.67
C THR A 144 6.86 -5.92 11.34
N ASP A 145 8.05 -6.05 11.94
CA ASP A 145 9.16 -5.12 11.68
C ASP A 145 9.77 -5.30 10.28
N GLY A 146 9.77 -6.54 9.76
CA GLY A 146 10.20 -6.82 8.39
C GLY A 146 9.28 -6.16 7.36
N LEU A 147 7.98 -6.20 7.61
CA LEU A 147 6.95 -5.60 6.77
C LEU A 147 6.98 -4.07 6.86
N LEU A 148 6.87 -3.51 8.07
CA LEU A 148 6.77 -2.07 8.27
C LEU A 148 8.09 -1.37 7.98
N GLY A 149 9.22 -2.00 8.29
CA GLY A 149 10.54 -1.42 8.12
C GLY A 149 10.99 -1.29 6.67
N LYS A 150 10.31 -1.89 5.68
CA LYS A 150 10.78 -1.90 4.27
C LYS A 150 9.68 -1.64 3.23
N HIS A 151 8.59 -1.01 3.66
CA HIS A 151 7.41 -0.72 2.84
C HIS A 151 6.77 -1.99 2.26
N PHE A 152 5.50 -1.90 1.91
CA PHE A 152 4.81 -3.01 1.27
C PHE A 152 3.70 -2.55 0.34
N ALA A 153 3.29 -3.45 -0.55
CA ALA A 153 2.21 -3.20 -1.49
C ALA A 153 1.14 -4.28 -1.41
N ILE A 154 -0.11 -3.88 -1.59
CA ILE A 154 -1.27 -4.76 -1.74
C ILE A 154 -1.86 -4.50 -3.13
N LEU A 155 -1.72 -5.48 -4.02
CA LEU A 155 -2.02 -5.36 -5.44
C LEU A 155 -3.09 -6.36 -5.85
N GLY A 156 -4.06 -5.94 -6.67
CA GLY A 156 -5.10 -6.86 -7.16
C GLY A 156 -6.29 -6.16 -7.81
N THR A 157 -7.04 -6.86 -8.65
CA THR A 157 -8.17 -6.26 -9.38
C THR A 157 -9.32 -5.83 -8.44
N THR A 158 -10.27 -5.06 -8.96
CA THR A 158 -11.48 -4.69 -8.21
C THR A 158 -12.23 -5.94 -7.76
N GLY A 159 -12.66 -5.98 -6.49
CA GLY A 159 -13.37 -7.11 -5.91
C GLY A 159 -12.50 -8.32 -5.55
N SER A 160 -11.17 -8.25 -5.64
CA SER A 160 -10.27 -9.33 -5.20
C SER A 160 -10.15 -9.45 -3.67
N GLY A 161 -10.50 -8.39 -2.93
CA GLY A 161 -10.41 -8.33 -1.47
C GLY A 161 -9.33 -7.37 -0.92
N LYS A 162 -8.77 -6.46 -1.73
CA LYS A 162 -7.73 -5.51 -1.30
C LYS A 162 -8.08 -4.73 -0.04
N SER A 163 -9.22 -4.04 0.01
CA SER A 163 -9.61 -3.24 1.17
C SER A 163 -9.76 -4.11 2.42
N CYS A 164 -10.30 -5.32 2.28
CA CYS A 164 -10.36 -6.29 3.38
C CYS A 164 -8.97 -6.74 3.83
N ALA A 165 -8.04 -6.99 2.90
CA ALA A 165 -6.67 -7.35 3.22
C ALA A 165 -5.94 -6.22 3.97
N VAL A 166 -6.12 -4.96 3.54
CA VAL A 166 -5.61 -3.77 4.25
C VAL A 166 -6.16 -3.72 5.67
N ALA A 167 -7.48 -3.79 5.82
CA ALA A 167 -8.13 -3.76 7.13
C ALA A 167 -7.66 -4.89 8.04
N LEU A 168 -7.52 -6.10 7.50
CA LEU A 168 -7.09 -7.27 8.26
C LEU A 168 -5.65 -7.13 8.74
N ILE A 169 -4.72 -6.77 7.85
CA ILE A 169 -3.32 -6.58 8.20
C ILE A 169 -3.18 -5.50 9.27
N LEU A 170 -3.88 -4.36 9.09
CA LEU A 170 -3.87 -3.27 10.07
C LEU A 170 -4.46 -3.69 11.42
N HIS A 171 -5.59 -4.39 11.41
CA HIS A 171 -6.21 -4.93 12.64
C HIS A 171 -5.27 -5.91 13.35
N ALA A 172 -4.68 -6.86 12.62
CA ALA A 172 -3.76 -7.84 13.19
C ALA A 172 -2.53 -7.17 13.84
N ILE A 173 -1.99 -6.12 13.22
CA ILE A 173 -0.87 -5.33 13.75
C ILE A 173 -1.31 -4.52 14.97
N LEU A 174 -2.39 -3.74 14.86
CA LEU A 174 -2.82 -2.79 15.89
C LEU A 174 -3.43 -3.45 17.12
N ASP A 175 -4.04 -4.63 17.00
CA ASP A 175 -4.52 -5.42 18.13
C ASP A 175 -3.35 -5.86 19.04
N GLN A 176 -2.17 -6.11 18.48
CA GLN A 176 -0.95 -6.44 19.24
C GLN A 176 -0.12 -5.20 19.60
N HIS A 177 -0.22 -4.12 18.81
CA HIS A 177 0.56 -2.90 18.96
C HIS A 177 -0.36 -1.67 19.03
N PRO A 178 -1.11 -1.48 20.15
CA PRO A 178 -2.13 -0.43 20.27
C PRO A 178 -1.56 0.99 20.32
N GLY A 179 -0.23 1.14 20.47
CA GLY A 179 0.50 2.40 20.38
C GLY A 179 0.93 2.78 18.96
N GLY A 180 0.43 2.11 17.92
CA GLY A 180 0.77 2.42 16.54
C GLY A 180 0.29 3.80 16.08
N HIS A 181 0.94 4.33 15.05
CA HIS A 181 0.61 5.60 14.41
C HIS A 181 0.40 5.39 12.91
N VAL A 182 -0.86 5.25 12.49
CA VAL A 182 -1.24 4.95 11.10
C VAL A 182 -2.01 6.13 10.50
N VAL A 183 -1.65 6.56 9.30
CA VAL A 183 -2.40 7.53 8.50
C VAL A 183 -2.88 6.82 7.24
N LEU A 184 -4.19 6.66 7.08
CA LEU A 184 -4.81 6.01 5.93
C LEU A 184 -5.51 7.04 5.05
N LEU A 185 -5.09 7.13 3.79
CA LEU A 185 -5.72 7.96 2.78
C LEU A 185 -6.89 7.22 2.13
N ASP A 186 -8.12 7.64 2.40
CA ASP A 186 -9.34 6.95 1.99
C ASP A 186 -10.13 7.77 0.94
N PRO A 187 -9.89 7.58 -0.36
CA PRO A 187 -10.61 8.29 -1.41
C PRO A 187 -12.09 7.92 -1.53
N HIS A 188 -12.51 6.80 -0.93
CA HIS A 188 -13.83 6.21 -1.15
C HIS A 188 -14.67 6.10 0.14
N ASN A 189 -14.12 6.48 1.31
CA ASN A 189 -14.74 6.37 2.62
C ASN A 189 -15.17 4.92 2.95
N GLU A 190 -14.27 3.97 2.67
CA GLU A 190 -14.52 2.54 2.93
C GLU A 190 -14.15 2.12 4.35
N TYR A 191 -13.18 2.80 4.99
CA TYR A 191 -12.52 2.27 6.20
C TYR A 191 -13.07 2.80 7.52
N ALA A 192 -13.84 3.89 7.51
CA ALA A 192 -14.38 4.50 8.74
C ALA A 192 -15.16 3.49 9.61
N GLN A 193 -16.01 2.67 8.98
CA GLN A 193 -16.74 1.59 9.67
C GLN A 193 -15.79 0.52 10.22
N ALA A 194 -14.80 0.12 9.41
CA ALA A 194 -13.92 -1.02 9.71
C ALA A 194 -13.13 -0.84 11.02
N PHE A 195 -12.82 0.41 11.40
CA PHE A 195 -12.05 0.72 12.59
C PHE A 195 -12.87 1.37 13.72
N GLY A 196 -14.04 1.95 13.41
CA GLY A 196 -14.97 2.45 14.43
C GLY A 196 -14.29 3.37 15.45
N GLU A 197 -14.39 3.02 16.74
CA GLU A 197 -13.85 3.84 17.83
C GLU A 197 -12.32 3.86 17.92
N THR A 198 -11.61 2.93 17.28
CA THR A 198 -10.14 2.91 17.25
C THR A 198 -9.57 3.86 16.19
N ALA A 199 -10.43 4.51 15.40
CA ALA A 199 -10.04 5.50 14.40
C ALA A 199 -10.42 6.93 14.78
N GLU A 200 -9.57 7.87 14.35
CA GLU A 200 -9.95 9.27 14.14
C GLU A 200 -10.26 9.47 12.66
N VAL A 201 -11.52 9.78 12.33
CA VAL A 201 -11.92 10.05 10.95
C VAL A 201 -11.88 11.57 10.69
N LEU A 202 -11.01 11.97 9.76
CA LEU A 202 -10.87 13.34 9.30
C LEU A 202 -11.51 13.48 7.92
N SER A 203 -12.70 14.07 7.90
CA SER A 203 -13.48 14.40 6.70
C SER A 203 -13.33 15.89 6.37
N PRO A 204 -13.74 16.37 5.18
CA PRO A 204 -13.69 17.80 4.86
C PRO A 204 -14.45 18.71 5.84
N GLY A 205 -15.40 18.17 6.62
CA GLY A 205 -16.14 18.94 7.63
C GLY A 205 -15.38 19.20 8.94
N ASN A 206 -14.41 18.35 9.31
CA ASN A 206 -13.65 18.46 10.56
C ASN A 206 -12.12 18.46 10.38
N LEU A 207 -11.64 18.19 9.16
CA LEU A 207 -10.26 18.35 8.74
C LEU A 207 -9.91 19.84 8.78
N ARG A 208 -8.72 20.14 9.30
CA ARG A 208 -8.12 21.46 9.20
C ARG A 208 -6.77 21.28 8.56
N LEU A 209 -6.66 21.71 7.31
CA LEU A 209 -5.41 21.71 6.57
C LEU A 209 -5.20 23.12 5.99
N PRO A 210 -4.83 24.10 6.84
CA PRO A 210 -4.72 25.48 6.43
C PRO A 210 -3.72 25.67 5.29
N TYR A 211 -4.04 26.57 4.36
CA TYR A 211 -3.21 26.86 3.18
C TYR A 211 -1.75 27.23 3.50
N TRP A 212 -1.48 27.75 4.69
CA TRP A 212 -0.13 28.17 5.08
C TRP A 212 0.80 27.00 5.43
N LEU A 213 0.26 25.78 5.59
CA LEU A 213 1.06 24.55 5.69
C LEU A 213 1.60 24.08 4.34
N PHE A 214 1.06 24.59 3.23
CA PHE A 214 1.36 24.12 1.88
C PHE A 214 2.69 24.72 1.43
N ASN A 215 3.47 23.94 0.69
CA ASN A 215 4.64 24.47 0.02
C ASN A 215 4.20 25.31 -1.20
N PHE A 216 5.18 25.95 -1.85
CA PHE A 216 4.89 26.87 -2.93
C PHE A 216 4.28 26.19 -4.17
N GLU A 217 4.76 25.01 -4.56
CA GLU A 217 4.17 24.25 -5.67
C GLU A 217 2.72 23.85 -5.37
N GLU A 218 2.44 23.40 -4.14
CA GLU A 218 1.11 22.99 -3.67
C GLU A 218 0.12 24.16 -3.64
N ILE A 219 0.52 25.33 -3.12
CA ILE A 219 -0.38 26.50 -3.05
C ILE A 219 -0.60 27.13 -4.43
N VAL A 220 0.40 27.11 -5.31
CA VAL A 220 0.27 27.56 -6.70
C VAL A 220 -0.72 26.66 -7.45
N GLU A 221 -0.66 25.34 -7.27
CA GLU A 221 -1.64 24.43 -7.89
C GLU A 221 -3.07 24.73 -7.43
N VAL A 222 -3.28 25.00 -6.13
CA VAL A 222 -4.62 25.33 -5.60
C VAL A 222 -5.14 26.65 -6.17
N ILE A 223 -4.30 27.69 -6.18
CA ILE A 223 -4.70 29.03 -6.59
C ILE A 223 -4.79 29.11 -8.10
N VAL A 224 -3.73 28.75 -8.82
CA VAL A 224 -3.58 28.97 -10.27
C VAL A 224 -4.12 27.79 -11.10
N GLY A 225 -4.00 26.56 -10.59
CA GLY A 225 -4.36 25.31 -11.28
C GLY A 225 -3.37 24.90 -12.38
N ALA A 226 -3.43 23.65 -12.86
CA ALA A 226 -2.61 23.19 -13.98
C ALA A 226 -3.01 23.81 -15.35
N GLY A 227 -2.09 24.53 -16.03
CA GLY A 227 -2.33 25.22 -17.31
C GLY A 227 -1.12 25.99 -17.90
N THR A 228 -1.26 26.67 -19.05
CA THR A 228 -0.19 27.15 -19.98
C THR A 228 0.78 28.27 -19.48
N GLN A 229 1.76 28.66 -20.32
CA GLN A 229 2.78 29.72 -20.12
C GLN A 229 2.28 31.03 -19.47
N MET A 230 0.99 31.34 -19.58
CA MET A 230 0.34 32.48 -18.92
C MET A 230 0.49 32.46 -17.38
N GLN A 231 0.69 31.29 -16.77
CA GLN A 231 0.80 31.08 -15.30
C GLN A 231 2.11 31.55 -14.67
N SER A 232 3.13 31.83 -15.48
CA SER A 232 4.45 32.27 -14.98
C SER A 232 4.38 33.60 -14.23
N ALA A 233 3.51 34.52 -14.68
CA ALA A 233 3.32 35.82 -14.04
C ALA A 233 2.61 35.71 -12.69
N GLU A 234 1.48 34.97 -12.62
CA GLU A 234 0.79 34.73 -11.34
C GLU A 234 1.70 34.05 -10.31
N THR A 235 2.47 33.05 -10.77
CA THR A 235 3.43 32.34 -9.93
C THR A 235 4.52 33.28 -9.40
N ALA A 236 5.10 34.13 -10.27
CA ALA A 236 6.11 35.10 -9.85
C ALA A 236 5.57 36.08 -8.80
N ILE A 237 4.34 36.58 -8.99
CA ILE A 237 3.67 37.46 -8.03
C ILE A 237 3.52 36.76 -6.68
N LEU A 238 2.98 35.54 -6.65
CA LEU A 238 2.78 34.78 -5.41
C LEU A 238 4.10 34.50 -4.67
N ASN A 239 5.17 34.20 -5.40
CA ASN A 239 6.51 33.97 -4.83
C ASN A 239 7.05 35.22 -4.10
N GLU A 240 6.76 36.42 -4.63
CA GLU A 240 7.16 37.67 -4.00
C GLU A 240 6.27 38.03 -2.79
N VAL A 241 4.94 37.93 -2.92
CA VAL A 241 4.02 38.44 -1.89
C VAL A 241 3.83 37.51 -0.70
N ILE A 242 3.91 36.18 -0.86
CA ILE A 242 3.68 35.23 0.23
C ILE A 242 4.70 35.39 1.37
N PRO A 243 6.03 35.47 1.11
CA PRO A 243 7.01 35.71 2.17
C PRO A 243 6.78 37.03 2.91
N ILE A 244 6.32 38.08 2.20
CA ILE A 244 5.99 39.38 2.81
C ILE A 244 4.80 39.22 3.77
N ALA A 245 3.73 38.55 3.34
CA ALA A 245 2.56 38.26 4.19
C ALA A 245 2.94 37.45 5.44
N LYS A 246 3.81 36.45 5.30
CA LYS A 246 4.32 35.64 6.44
C LYS A 246 5.13 36.49 7.43
N ARG A 247 6.00 37.38 6.94
CA ARG A 247 6.76 38.31 7.80
C ARG A 247 5.86 39.32 8.49
N GLN A 248 4.83 39.83 7.82
CA GLN A 248 3.85 40.73 8.43
C GLN A 248 3.12 40.05 9.59
N TYR A 249 2.74 38.76 9.44
CA TYR A 249 2.11 38.00 10.51
C TYR A 249 3.01 37.78 11.73
N LEU A 250 4.30 37.46 11.52
CA LEU A 250 5.27 37.30 12.63
C LEU A 250 5.61 38.61 13.33
N GLY A 251 5.48 39.75 12.64
CA GLY A 251 5.94 41.04 13.13
C GLY A 251 7.47 41.16 13.17
N LYS A 252 7.98 42.06 14.02
CA LYS A 252 9.43 42.29 14.18
C LYS A 252 10.04 41.24 15.11
N SER A 253 10.23 40.01 14.63
CA SER A 253 11.01 38.97 15.31
C SER A 253 12.35 38.74 14.60
N GLU A 254 13.37 38.23 15.31
CA GLU A 254 14.63 37.81 14.67
C GLU A 254 14.39 36.67 13.66
N ASP A 255 13.38 35.84 13.91
CA ASP A 255 12.99 34.70 13.08
C ASP A 255 12.47 35.12 11.69
N SER A 256 12.02 36.37 11.52
CA SER A 256 11.53 36.89 10.24
C SER A 256 12.58 36.84 9.12
N LYS A 257 13.87 36.78 9.47
CA LYS A 257 15.01 36.73 8.54
C LYS A 257 15.10 35.39 7.79
N PHE A 258 14.58 34.30 8.37
CA PHE A 258 14.66 32.95 7.80
C PHE A 258 13.38 32.52 7.06
N VAL A 259 12.38 33.39 7.01
CA VAL A 259 11.09 33.10 6.37
C VAL A 259 11.24 33.08 4.86
N THR A 260 10.95 31.91 4.29
CA THR A 260 10.83 31.65 2.86
C THR A 260 9.36 31.42 2.48
N VAL A 261 9.13 31.25 1.17
CA VAL A 261 7.81 30.92 0.65
C VAL A 261 7.29 29.58 1.16
N ASP A 262 8.18 28.63 1.49
CA ASP A 262 7.84 27.28 1.96
C ASP A 262 7.80 27.12 3.49
N THR A 263 8.23 28.13 4.26
CA THR A 263 8.20 28.05 5.72
C THR A 263 6.75 27.95 6.21
N PRO A 264 6.34 26.92 6.99
CA PRO A 264 4.94 26.65 7.34
C PRO A 264 4.43 27.59 8.45
N ILE A 265 4.42 28.89 8.16
CA ILE A 265 4.04 29.95 9.10
C ILE A 265 2.72 30.55 8.65
N PRO A 266 1.75 30.75 9.57
CA PRO A 266 0.49 31.36 9.24
C PRO A 266 0.63 32.77 8.65
N TYR A 267 -0.28 33.13 7.76
CA TYR A 267 -0.44 34.48 7.22
C TYR A 267 -1.89 34.67 6.82
N GLN A 268 -2.43 35.89 6.87
CA GLN A 268 -3.84 36.10 6.54
C GLN A 268 -4.04 36.27 5.03
N MET A 269 -5.13 35.69 4.51
CA MET A 269 -5.48 35.84 3.10
C MET A 269 -5.88 37.27 2.74
N THR A 270 -6.46 38.01 3.70
CA THR A 270 -6.80 39.43 3.51
C THR A 270 -5.53 40.27 3.29
N ASP A 271 -4.50 40.04 4.10
CA ASP A 271 -3.20 40.71 3.98
C ASP A 271 -2.53 40.35 2.65
N LEU A 272 -2.59 39.08 2.23
CA LEU A 272 -2.09 38.64 0.92
C LEU A 272 -2.80 39.37 -0.23
N ILE A 273 -4.13 39.46 -0.20
CA ILE A 273 -4.91 40.15 -1.24
C ILE A 273 -4.57 41.65 -1.27
N GLN A 274 -4.38 42.28 -0.10
CA GLN A 274 -3.96 43.67 -0.03
C GLN A 274 -2.57 43.88 -0.65
N LEU A 275 -1.60 43.00 -0.36
CA LEU A 275 -0.27 43.05 -0.96
C LEU A 275 -0.31 42.90 -2.49
N ILE A 276 -1.19 42.04 -3.01
CA ILE A 276 -1.43 41.91 -4.45
C ILE A 276 -1.99 43.21 -5.03
N ASP A 277 -2.95 43.86 -4.36
CA ASP A 277 -3.51 45.15 -4.79
C ASP A 277 -2.45 46.28 -4.76
N GLU A 278 -1.61 46.33 -3.72
CA GLU A 278 -0.53 47.32 -3.59
C GLU A 278 0.54 47.12 -4.67
N ALA A 279 0.89 45.88 -5.00
CA ALA A 279 1.82 45.57 -6.07
C ALA A 279 1.23 45.93 -7.45
N MET A 280 -0.07 45.66 -7.67
CA MET A 280 -0.78 46.04 -8.89
C MET A 280 -0.83 47.57 -9.08
N GLY A 281 -1.01 48.34 -7.99
CA GLY A 281 -1.06 49.81 -8.04
C GLY A 281 0.26 50.50 -8.37
N LYS A 282 1.39 49.79 -8.29
CA LYS A 282 2.73 50.29 -8.64
C LYS A 282 3.11 50.04 -10.10
N LEU A 283 2.22 49.44 -10.89
CA LEU A 283 2.49 49.11 -12.29
C LEU A 283 2.32 50.34 -13.18
N ASP A 284 3.31 50.59 -14.05
CA ASP A 284 3.26 51.68 -15.02
C ASP A 284 2.34 51.39 -16.22
N ASN A 285 2.17 50.10 -16.57
CA ASN A 285 1.40 49.66 -17.74
C ASN A 285 0.12 48.89 -17.36
N PRO A 286 -1.07 49.33 -17.84
CA PRO A 286 -2.35 48.68 -17.54
C PRO A 286 -2.44 47.21 -17.97
N GLU A 287 -1.76 46.80 -19.05
CA GLU A 287 -1.78 45.42 -19.54
C GLU A 287 -1.14 44.42 -18.55
N ASN A 288 -0.23 44.88 -17.68
CA ASN A 288 0.43 44.05 -16.67
C ASN A 288 -0.45 43.77 -15.44
N SER A 289 -1.62 44.42 -15.33
CA SER A 289 -2.53 44.25 -14.18
C SER A 289 -3.38 42.97 -14.24
N ALA A 290 -3.53 42.36 -15.42
CA ALA A 290 -4.42 41.22 -15.63
C ALA A 290 -4.11 40.01 -14.71
N PRO A 291 -2.84 39.57 -14.54
CA PRO A 291 -2.49 38.47 -13.63
C PRO A 291 -2.89 38.74 -12.17
N TYR A 292 -2.73 39.97 -11.69
CA TYR A 292 -3.13 40.39 -10.33
C TYR A 292 -4.64 40.30 -10.14
N MET A 293 -5.41 40.78 -11.12
CA MET A 293 -6.89 40.69 -11.09
C MET A 293 -7.37 39.24 -11.09
N ARG A 294 -6.75 38.35 -11.89
CA ARG A 294 -7.08 36.92 -11.91
C ARG A 294 -6.78 36.24 -10.58
N LEU A 295 -5.60 36.48 -9.99
CA LEU A 295 -5.24 35.98 -8.66
C LEU A 295 -6.25 36.41 -7.61
N LYS A 296 -6.58 37.71 -7.56
CA LYS A 296 -7.54 38.24 -6.59
C LYS A 296 -8.94 37.62 -6.77
N ALA A 297 -9.42 37.50 -8.01
CA ALA A 297 -10.72 36.88 -8.29
C ALA A 297 -10.75 35.42 -7.82
N ARG A 298 -9.68 34.67 -8.10
CA ARG A 298 -9.56 33.25 -7.75
C ARG A 298 -9.39 33.03 -6.24
N LEU A 299 -8.58 33.84 -5.55
CA LEU A 299 -8.45 33.82 -4.09
C LEU A 299 -9.79 34.10 -3.39
N ASN A 300 -10.54 35.10 -3.86
CA ASN A 300 -11.87 35.39 -3.30
C ASN A 300 -12.85 34.25 -3.57
N ALA A 301 -12.84 33.64 -4.75
CA ALA A 301 -13.67 32.48 -5.06
C ALA A 301 -13.38 31.28 -4.13
N LEU A 302 -12.10 30.94 -3.94
CA LEU A 302 -11.69 29.85 -3.05
C LEU A 302 -12.09 30.08 -1.59
N ARG A 303 -12.01 31.32 -1.09
CA ARG A 303 -12.45 31.67 0.28
C ARG A 303 -13.95 31.50 0.50
N MET A 304 -14.76 31.75 -0.53
CA MET A 304 -16.21 31.69 -0.45
C MET A 304 -16.77 30.29 -0.73
N ASP A 305 -15.99 29.42 -1.37
CA ASP A 305 -16.39 28.05 -1.70
C ASP A 305 -16.32 27.15 -0.45
N ALA A 306 -17.49 26.66 -0.03
CA ALA A 306 -17.64 25.81 1.15
C ALA A 306 -16.82 24.51 1.07
N ARG A 307 -16.53 24.02 -0.15
CA ARG A 307 -15.72 22.80 -0.34
C ARG A 307 -14.27 22.99 0.10
N PHE A 308 -13.76 24.23 0.10
CA PHE A 308 -12.40 24.56 0.52
C PHE A 308 -12.36 25.12 1.96
N ALA A 309 -13.46 25.04 2.71
CA ALA A 309 -13.53 25.55 4.08
C ALA A 309 -12.50 24.87 5.01
N PHE A 310 -12.10 23.63 4.75
CA PHE A 310 -11.04 22.97 5.53
C PHE A 310 -9.65 23.62 5.35
N MET A 311 -9.44 24.36 4.27
CA MET A 311 -8.21 25.13 3.98
C MET A 311 -8.33 26.60 4.36
N PHE A 312 -9.48 27.23 4.08
CA PHE A 312 -9.67 28.70 4.19
C PHE A 312 -10.72 29.13 5.22
N GLY A 313 -11.49 28.21 5.82
CA GLY A 313 -12.71 28.47 6.59
C GLY A 313 -12.55 28.89 8.06
N GLY A 314 -11.37 29.36 8.48
CA GLY A 314 -11.15 29.86 9.83
C GLY A 314 -11.54 31.34 9.99
N LEU A 315 -12.32 31.68 11.03
CA LEU A 315 -12.62 33.07 11.40
C LEU A 315 -11.37 33.87 11.79
N ALA A 316 -10.37 33.18 12.36
CA ALA A 316 -9.08 33.74 12.72
C ALA A 316 -7.97 32.76 12.30
N VAL A 317 -6.97 33.29 11.60
CA VAL A 317 -5.74 32.54 11.30
C VAL A 317 -4.89 32.54 12.56
N ARG A 318 -4.56 31.34 13.04
CA ARG A 318 -3.68 31.12 14.19
C ARG A 318 -2.69 30.01 13.86
N ASP A 319 -1.56 30.00 14.56
CA ASP A 319 -0.68 28.85 14.54
C ASP A 319 -1.30 27.71 15.36
N ASN A 320 -1.72 26.67 14.66
CA ASN A 320 -2.24 25.44 15.25
C ASN A 320 -1.55 24.21 14.65
N MET A 321 -0.32 24.35 14.18
CA MET A 321 0.42 23.25 13.55
C MET A 321 0.54 22.06 14.50
N THR A 322 0.84 22.29 15.78
CA THR A 322 0.92 21.23 16.80
C THR A 322 -0.41 20.48 16.97
N GLU A 323 -1.55 21.19 17.00
CA GLU A 323 -2.89 20.59 17.10
C GLU A 323 -3.19 19.72 15.87
N ILE A 324 -2.85 20.21 14.68
CA ILE A 324 -3.04 19.49 13.41
C ILE A 324 -2.18 18.23 13.38
N LEU A 325 -0.88 18.34 13.64
CA LEU A 325 0.04 17.21 13.66
C LEU A 325 -0.36 16.17 14.72
N SER A 326 -0.75 16.62 15.91
CA SER A 326 -1.25 15.76 17.00
C SER A 326 -2.46 14.93 16.56
N ARG A 327 -3.43 15.56 15.88
CA ARG A 327 -4.63 14.87 15.37
C ARG A 327 -4.31 13.93 14.21
N ILE A 328 -3.48 14.37 13.24
CA ILE A 328 -3.14 13.59 12.05
C ILE A 328 -2.30 12.36 12.44
N PHE A 329 -1.25 12.54 13.25
CA PHE A 329 -0.32 11.47 13.62
C PHE A 329 -0.69 10.76 14.93
N ARG A 330 -1.81 11.11 15.57
CA ARG A 330 -2.30 10.50 16.81
C ARG A 330 -1.26 10.57 17.93
N ILE A 331 -0.84 11.78 18.28
CA ILE A 331 0.15 12.04 19.33
C ILE A 331 -0.49 12.93 20.41
N PRO A 332 -0.89 12.39 21.58
CA PRO A 332 -0.84 10.97 21.96
C PRO A 332 -1.89 10.12 21.24
N VAL A 333 -1.69 8.79 21.23
CA VAL A 333 -2.60 7.85 20.55
C VAL A 333 -4.02 7.91 21.11
N ALA A 334 -4.14 8.00 22.44
CA ALA A 334 -5.42 8.11 23.16
C ALA A 334 -6.46 7.05 22.73
N GLY A 335 -6.03 5.79 22.61
CA GLY A 335 -6.88 4.66 22.21
C GLY A 335 -7.24 4.61 20.73
N LYS A 336 -6.75 5.56 19.91
CA LYS A 336 -7.00 5.60 18.47
C LYS A 336 -5.69 5.61 17.68
N PRO A 337 -5.13 4.44 17.34
CA PRO A 337 -3.84 4.35 16.65
C PRO A 337 -3.90 4.71 15.16
N ILE A 338 -5.09 4.84 14.58
CA ILE A 338 -5.27 5.12 13.15
C ILE A 338 -6.04 6.42 12.93
N THR A 339 -5.52 7.24 12.02
CA THR A 339 -6.22 8.37 11.40
C THR A 339 -6.66 7.97 10.01
N ILE A 340 -7.96 8.08 9.73
CA ILE A 340 -8.54 7.86 8.40
C ILE A 340 -8.85 9.23 7.80
N MET A 341 -8.14 9.55 6.71
CA MET A 341 -8.39 10.75 5.91
C MET A 341 -9.48 10.43 4.89
N ASP A 342 -10.73 10.78 5.18
CA ASP A 342 -11.82 10.68 4.22
C ASP A 342 -11.65 11.77 3.16
N LEU A 343 -11.15 11.36 2.00
CA LEU A 343 -10.92 12.23 0.85
C LEU A 343 -12.10 12.21 -0.13
N SER A 344 -13.17 11.46 0.15
CA SER A 344 -14.29 11.26 -0.77
C SER A 344 -15.13 12.53 -1.01
N GLY A 345 -15.01 13.51 -0.12
CA GLY A 345 -15.64 14.83 -0.25
C GLY A 345 -14.67 15.95 -0.68
N VAL A 346 -13.38 15.65 -0.86
CA VAL A 346 -12.40 16.64 -1.33
C VAL A 346 -12.61 16.88 -2.83
N PRO A 347 -12.63 18.14 -3.32
CA PRO A 347 -12.72 18.42 -4.75
C PRO A 347 -11.62 17.71 -5.54
N SER A 348 -11.98 17.08 -6.67
CA SER A 348 -11.03 16.35 -7.52
C SER A 348 -9.87 17.21 -8.01
N GLU A 349 -10.12 18.52 -8.19
CA GLU A 349 -9.12 19.52 -8.60
C GLU A 349 -7.95 19.69 -7.60
N ILE A 350 -8.16 19.41 -6.31
CA ILE A 350 -7.12 19.56 -5.28
C ILE A 350 -6.82 18.27 -4.51
N LEU A 351 -7.46 17.16 -4.86
CA LEU A 351 -7.23 15.87 -4.21
C LEU A 351 -5.74 15.51 -4.17
N ASN A 352 -5.06 15.63 -5.30
CA ASN A 352 -3.62 15.33 -5.38
C ASN A 352 -2.77 16.28 -4.53
N VAL A 353 -3.17 17.57 -4.42
CA VAL A 353 -2.48 18.54 -3.57
C VAL A 353 -2.62 18.15 -2.10
N VAL A 354 -3.82 17.79 -1.65
CA VAL A 354 -4.05 17.33 -0.26
C VAL A 354 -3.18 16.11 0.03
N VAL A 355 -3.12 15.14 -0.88
CA VAL A 355 -2.25 13.96 -0.73
C VAL A 355 -0.77 14.36 -0.71
N SER A 356 -0.33 15.31 -1.55
CA SER A 356 1.04 15.84 -1.53
C SER A 356 1.40 16.40 -0.15
N VAL A 357 0.55 17.28 0.37
CA VAL A 357 0.74 17.91 1.68
C VAL A 357 0.83 16.86 2.78
N LEU A 358 -0.06 15.87 2.79
CA LEU A 358 -0.05 14.80 3.80
C LEU A 358 1.22 13.93 3.71
N CYS A 359 1.64 13.55 2.50
CA CYS A 359 2.86 12.76 2.31
C CYS A 359 4.11 13.54 2.74
N ARG A 360 4.20 14.81 2.32
CA ARG A 360 5.30 15.71 2.68
C ARG A 360 5.36 15.95 4.17
N MET A 361 4.22 16.30 4.80
CA MET A 361 4.15 16.49 6.25
C MET A 361 4.52 15.23 7.03
N THR A 362 4.12 14.05 6.55
CA THR A 362 4.51 12.77 7.16
C THR A 362 6.04 12.59 7.14
N PHE A 363 6.66 12.86 5.99
CA PHE A 363 8.11 12.78 5.85
C PHE A 363 8.82 13.83 6.71
N ASP A 364 8.40 15.10 6.64
CA ASP A 364 9.01 16.20 7.37
C ASP A 364 8.91 15.97 8.88
N PHE A 365 7.74 15.55 9.38
CA PHE A 365 7.57 15.20 10.79
C PHE A 365 8.52 14.07 11.22
N ALA A 366 8.63 13.01 10.42
CA ALA A 366 9.53 11.89 10.71
C ALA A 366 11.01 12.30 10.71
N LEU A 367 11.39 13.20 9.81
CA LEU A 367 12.73 13.78 9.74
C LEU A 367 13.06 14.59 10.99
N TRP A 368 12.16 15.49 11.42
CA TRP A 368 12.38 16.37 12.57
C TRP A 368 12.16 15.71 13.93
N SER A 369 11.45 14.58 13.98
CA SER A 369 11.24 13.80 15.22
C SER A 369 12.35 12.79 15.51
N GLU A 370 13.38 12.71 14.66
CA GLU A 370 14.52 11.80 14.83
C GLU A 370 14.12 10.32 15.08
N ARG A 371 13.07 9.85 14.39
CA ARG A 371 12.47 8.51 14.54
C ARG A 371 11.80 8.22 15.89
N ALA A 372 11.54 9.22 16.72
CA ALA A 372 10.88 9.03 18.01
C ALA A 372 9.48 8.41 17.87
N VAL A 373 8.81 8.65 16.74
CA VAL A 373 7.45 8.16 16.46
C VAL A 373 7.40 7.57 15.05
N PRO A 374 7.51 6.23 14.91
CA PRO A 374 7.34 5.56 13.62
C PRO A 374 5.91 5.72 13.10
N ILE A 375 5.76 6.14 11.84
CA ILE A 375 4.45 6.38 11.20
C ILE A 375 4.29 5.42 10.02
N MET A 376 3.11 4.83 9.89
CA MET A 376 2.70 4.09 8.71
C MET A 376 1.74 4.93 7.86
N LEU A 377 2.13 5.23 6.63
CA LEU A 377 1.29 5.89 5.64
C LEU A 377 0.68 4.85 4.69
N VAL A 378 -0.64 4.79 4.62
CA VAL A 378 -1.40 3.91 3.72
C VAL A 378 -2.02 4.73 2.61
N CYS A 379 -1.66 4.43 1.37
CA CYS A 379 -2.18 5.10 0.18
C CYS A 379 -3.08 4.15 -0.61
N GLU A 380 -4.40 4.31 -0.45
CA GLU A 380 -5.39 3.65 -1.32
C GLU A 380 -5.42 4.30 -2.71
N GLU A 381 -5.85 3.56 -3.74
CA GLU A 381 -5.85 3.99 -5.14
C GLU A 381 -4.51 4.63 -5.60
N ALA A 382 -3.36 4.13 -5.15
CA ALA A 382 -2.11 4.88 -5.23
C ALA A 382 -1.63 5.22 -6.67
N HIS A 383 -2.12 4.50 -7.68
CA HIS A 383 -1.90 4.81 -9.10
C HIS A 383 -2.47 6.18 -9.51
N ARG A 384 -3.49 6.70 -8.79
CA ARG A 384 -4.03 8.05 -9.01
C ARG A 384 -3.07 9.15 -8.57
N TYR A 385 -2.29 8.89 -7.51
CA TYR A 385 -1.40 9.87 -6.89
C TYR A 385 0.02 9.87 -7.46
N ALA A 386 0.50 8.70 -7.87
CA ALA A 386 1.84 8.54 -8.45
C ALA A 386 1.81 7.73 -9.75
N PRO A 387 1.18 8.25 -10.81
CA PRO A 387 1.09 7.55 -12.09
C PRO A 387 2.46 7.39 -12.76
N GLN A 388 2.57 6.34 -13.58
CA GLN A 388 3.74 6.09 -14.42
C GLN A 388 3.88 7.17 -15.49
N ASP A 389 2.78 7.58 -16.14
CA ASP A 389 2.77 8.65 -17.15
C ASP A 389 3.07 10.00 -16.47
N PRO A 390 4.15 10.69 -16.84
CA PRO A 390 4.53 11.98 -16.26
C PRO A 390 3.55 13.12 -16.59
N ARG A 391 2.64 12.93 -17.55
CA ARG A 391 1.60 13.91 -17.91
C ARG A 391 0.35 13.80 -17.05
N LEU A 392 0.23 12.72 -16.28
CA LEU A 392 -0.90 12.47 -15.39
C LEU A 392 -0.52 12.79 -13.94
N GLY A 393 -1.52 13.10 -13.12
CA GLY A 393 -1.34 13.37 -11.69
C GLY A 393 -0.73 14.74 -11.39
N PHE A 394 -0.18 14.87 -10.19
CA PHE A 394 0.49 16.08 -9.71
C PHE A 394 1.93 15.74 -9.33
N GLU A 395 2.89 16.36 -10.02
CA GLU A 395 4.31 16.03 -9.88
C GLU A 395 4.84 16.16 -8.43
N PRO A 396 4.47 17.19 -7.63
CA PRO A 396 4.83 17.26 -6.22
C PRO A 396 4.34 16.07 -5.39
N THR A 397 3.13 15.54 -5.64
CA THR A 397 2.64 14.33 -4.98
C THR A 397 3.53 13.14 -5.29
N LYS A 398 3.88 12.94 -6.56
CA LYS A 398 4.76 11.86 -7.00
C LYS A 398 6.16 11.99 -6.41
N LYS A 399 6.72 13.20 -6.33
CA LYS A 399 8.00 13.49 -5.67
C LYS A 399 7.93 13.18 -4.18
N ALA A 400 6.89 13.62 -3.48
CA ALA A 400 6.70 13.37 -2.05
C ALA A 400 6.60 11.87 -1.75
N LEU A 401 5.76 11.13 -2.48
CA LEU A 401 5.65 9.67 -2.34
C LEU A 401 6.97 8.96 -2.69
N SER A 402 7.66 9.38 -3.76
CA SER A 402 8.96 8.82 -4.12
C SER A 402 10.02 9.05 -3.06
N ARG A 403 10.01 10.22 -2.40
CA ARG A 403 10.90 10.54 -1.28
C ARG A 403 10.59 9.65 -0.07
N VAL A 404 9.31 9.48 0.27
CA VAL A 404 8.88 8.55 1.33
C VAL A 404 9.33 7.12 1.01
N ALA A 405 9.14 6.65 -0.21
CA ALA A 405 9.52 5.28 -0.61
C ALA A 405 11.04 5.04 -0.59
N LYS A 406 11.86 6.03 -0.98
CA LYS A 406 13.32 5.90 -1.04
C LYS A 406 14.03 6.16 0.28
N GLU A 407 13.50 7.08 1.09
CA GLU A 407 14.18 7.60 2.27
C GLU A 407 13.38 7.41 3.57
N GLY A 408 12.07 7.21 3.49
CA GLY A 408 11.17 7.16 4.65
C GLY A 408 11.57 6.11 5.68
N ARG A 409 12.03 4.94 5.24
CA ARG A 409 12.61 3.90 6.11
C ARG A 409 13.70 4.44 7.05
N LYS A 410 14.55 5.36 6.58
CA LYS A 410 15.62 5.97 7.38
C LYS A 410 15.09 6.97 8.41
N TYR A 411 13.81 7.30 8.40
CA TYR A 411 13.21 8.26 9.35
C TYR A 411 12.04 7.66 10.12
N GLY A 412 11.79 6.34 9.99
CA GLY A 412 10.70 5.66 10.68
C GLY A 412 9.35 5.77 9.98
N VAL A 413 9.34 6.09 8.68
CA VAL A 413 8.11 6.07 7.87
C VAL A 413 7.98 4.74 7.13
N SER A 414 6.91 4.01 7.40
CA SER A 414 6.45 2.88 6.60
C SER A 414 5.45 3.35 5.56
N LEU A 415 5.45 2.71 4.39
CA LEU A 415 4.56 3.04 3.27
C LEU A 415 3.84 1.76 2.87
N CYS A 416 2.51 1.81 2.84
CA CYS A 416 1.65 0.79 2.29
C CYS A 416 0.98 1.31 1.03
N MET A 417 1.30 0.71 -0.10
CA MET A 417 0.74 1.08 -1.40
C MET A 417 -0.37 0.11 -1.78
N VAL A 418 -1.59 0.62 -2.00
CA VAL A 418 -2.73 -0.20 -2.41
C VAL A 418 -3.16 0.24 -3.80
N SER A 419 -3.24 -0.70 -4.75
CA SER A 419 -3.63 -0.37 -6.12
C SER A 419 -4.23 -1.55 -6.86
N GLN A 420 -5.25 -1.27 -7.67
CA GLN A 420 -5.84 -2.21 -8.64
C GLN A 420 -5.23 -2.15 -10.03
N ARG A 421 -4.37 -1.18 -10.30
CA ARG A 421 -3.64 -1.02 -11.57
C ARG A 421 -2.16 -0.84 -11.28
N PRO A 422 -1.44 -1.90 -10.87
CA PRO A 422 -0.02 -1.78 -10.59
C PRO A 422 0.78 -1.28 -11.79
N SER A 423 0.41 -1.65 -13.02
CA SER A 423 1.09 -1.16 -14.23
C SER A 423 0.96 0.35 -14.48
N GLU A 424 -0.03 1.01 -13.88
CA GLU A 424 -0.18 2.47 -13.96
C GLU A 424 0.60 3.20 -12.86
N LEU A 425 1.19 2.49 -11.88
CA LEU A 425 1.96 3.09 -10.80
C LEU A 425 3.41 3.37 -11.23
N ALA A 426 4.04 4.39 -10.65
CA ALA A 426 5.46 4.65 -10.88
C ALA A 426 6.36 3.50 -10.38
N ALA A 427 7.12 2.88 -11.30
CA ALA A 427 7.97 1.71 -11.00
C ALA A 427 9.00 1.97 -9.91
N GLY A 428 9.54 3.19 -9.84
CA GLY A 428 10.49 3.57 -8.80
C GLY A 428 9.90 3.65 -7.38
N ILE A 429 8.58 3.63 -7.22
CA ILE A 429 7.92 3.55 -5.91
C ILE A 429 7.61 2.09 -5.57
N LEU A 430 7.06 1.33 -6.52
CA LEU A 430 6.75 -0.07 -6.28
C LEU A 430 8.01 -0.90 -5.99
N SER A 431 9.12 -0.63 -6.67
CA SER A 431 10.39 -1.33 -6.45
C SER A 431 11.01 -1.09 -5.06
N GLN A 432 10.50 -0.10 -4.31
CA GLN A 432 10.91 0.14 -2.91
C GLN A 432 10.02 -0.61 -1.91
N CYS A 433 8.92 -1.23 -2.37
CA CYS A 433 8.08 -2.08 -1.54
C CYS A 433 8.69 -3.48 -1.48
N ASN A 434 9.45 -3.78 -0.42
CA ASN A 434 10.12 -5.08 -0.32
C ASN A 434 9.16 -6.24 -0.06
N THR A 435 7.93 -5.96 0.38
CA THR A 435 6.89 -6.98 0.54
C THR A 435 5.70 -6.69 -0.37
N ILE A 436 5.24 -7.69 -1.10
CA ILE A 436 4.07 -7.59 -1.98
C ILE A 436 3.06 -8.67 -1.59
N PHE A 437 1.83 -8.25 -1.33
CA PHE A 437 0.65 -9.10 -1.30
C PHE A 437 -0.08 -8.97 -2.63
N ALA A 438 0.08 -9.98 -3.48
CA ALA A 438 -0.54 -10.04 -4.80
C ALA A 438 -1.82 -10.88 -4.72
N LEU A 439 -2.97 -10.21 -4.77
CA LEU A 439 -4.28 -10.83 -4.88
C LEU A 439 -4.60 -11.11 -6.36
N ARG A 440 -5.79 -11.66 -6.65
CA ARG A 440 -6.21 -11.97 -8.02
C ARG A 440 -5.96 -10.81 -8.99
N MET A 441 -5.27 -11.11 -10.09
CA MET A 441 -4.99 -10.17 -11.19
C MET A 441 -5.22 -10.86 -12.54
N SER A 442 -6.16 -10.33 -13.33
CA SER A 442 -6.53 -10.90 -14.62
C SER A 442 -5.82 -10.25 -15.80
N ASN A 443 -5.38 -8.99 -15.66
CA ASN A 443 -4.73 -8.24 -16.74
C ASN A 443 -3.26 -8.67 -16.87
N GLN A 444 -2.86 -9.09 -18.07
CA GLN A 444 -1.49 -9.53 -18.35
C GLN A 444 -0.46 -8.43 -18.07
N LYS A 445 -0.76 -7.17 -18.43
CA LYS A 445 0.16 -6.04 -18.20
C LYS A 445 0.45 -5.83 -16.72
N ASP A 446 -0.57 -6.00 -15.87
CA ASP A 446 -0.42 -5.87 -14.43
C ASP A 446 0.37 -7.05 -13.84
N GLN A 447 0.12 -8.27 -14.32
CA GLN A 447 0.90 -9.44 -13.90
C GLN A 447 2.37 -9.30 -14.27
N ASP A 448 2.67 -8.93 -15.52
CA ASP A 448 4.06 -8.76 -15.99
C ASP A 448 4.78 -7.64 -15.25
N TYR A 449 4.06 -6.56 -14.92
CA TYR A 449 4.59 -5.47 -14.11
C TYR A 449 4.96 -5.94 -12.69
N VAL A 450 4.09 -6.73 -12.05
CA VAL A 450 4.38 -7.31 -10.73
C VAL A 450 5.54 -8.30 -10.80
N ARG A 451 5.59 -9.17 -11.83
CA ARG A 451 6.72 -10.07 -12.08
C ARG A 451 8.03 -9.31 -12.19
N GLY A 452 8.06 -8.20 -12.95
CA GLY A 452 9.25 -7.38 -13.13
C GLY A 452 9.69 -6.57 -11.90
N ALA A 453 8.77 -6.33 -10.95
CA ALA A 453 9.08 -5.63 -9.70
C ALA A 453 9.64 -6.54 -8.60
N LEU A 454 9.58 -7.87 -8.80
CA LEU A 454 9.93 -8.88 -7.81
C LEU A 454 11.23 -9.61 -8.18
N SER A 455 11.89 -10.20 -7.18
CA SER A 455 13.03 -11.09 -7.39
C SER A 455 12.61 -12.39 -8.08
N GLU A 456 13.50 -13.00 -8.87
CA GLU A 456 13.23 -14.25 -9.62
C GLU A 456 12.70 -15.40 -8.76
N SER A 457 12.98 -15.40 -7.44
CA SER A 457 12.71 -16.49 -6.50
C SER A 457 11.21 -16.79 -6.22
N ALA A 458 10.29 -16.28 -7.03
CA ALA A 458 8.84 -16.45 -6.87
C ALA A 458 8.08 -16.43 -8.21
N ALA A 459 8.78 -16.48 -9.35
CA ALA A 459 8.16 -16.33 -10.67
C ALA A 459 7.06 -17.38 -10.91
N GLY A 460 7.28 -18.63 -10.48
CA GLY A 460 6.31 -19.73 -10.66
C GLY A 460 5.03 -19.56 -9.83
N LEU A 461 5.09 -18.90 -8.66
CA LEU A 461 3.88 -18.62 -7.90
C LEU A 461 2.99 -17.58 -8.59
N LEU A 462 3.59 -16.63 -9.32
CA LEU A 462 2.85 -15.55 -9.96
C LEU A 462 1.97 -16.04 -11.12
N ASP A 463 2.18 -17.24 -11.63
CA ASP A 463 1.31 -17.84 -12.65
C ASP A 463 -0.07 -18.21 -12.09
N PHE A 464 -0.22 -18.28 -10.76
CA PHE A 464 -1.53 -18.48 -10.13
C PHE A 464 -2.37 -17.21 -10.03
N LEU A 465 -1.79 -16.02 -10.23
CA LEU A 465 -2.49 -14.74 -10.05
C LEU A 465 -3.87 -14.64 -10.74
N PRO A 466 -4.07 -15.15 -11.97
CA PRO A 466 -5.38 -15.10 -12.63
C PRO A 466 -6.42 -16.02 -11.97
N SER A 467 -5.97 -17.09 -11.32
CA SER A 467 -6.79 -18.18 -10.78
C SER A 467 -7.06 -18.07 -9.27
N LEU A 468 -6.43 -17.11 -8.58
CA LEU A 468 -6.66 -16.88 -7.15
C LEU A 468 -8.13 -16.60 -6.86
N ARG A 469 -8.65 -17.18 -5.78
CA ARG A 469 -10.00 -16.89 -5.28
C ARG A 469 -10.02 -15.54 -4.56
N ASN A 470 -11.22 -15.05 -4.24
CA ASN A 470 -11.34 -13.91 -3.35
C ASN A 470 -10.72 -14.25 -1.99
N ALA A 471 -10.06 -13.27 -1.35
CA ALA A 471 -9.30 -13.45 -0.11
C ALA A 471 -8.07 -14.37 -0.20
N GLU A 472 -7.73 -14.91 -1.38
CA GLU A 472 -6.43 -15.54 -1.60
C GLU A 472 -5.40 -14.51 -2.07
N ALA A 473 -4.17 -14.66 -1.59
CA ALA A 473 -3.05 -13.85 -1.99
C ALA A 473 -1.77 -14.67 -2.05
N ILE A 474 -0.83 -14.16 -2.84
CA ILE A 474 0.57 -14.55 -2.80
C ILE A 474 1.31 -13.45 -2.05
N ALA A 475 1.93 -13.81 -0.93
CA ALA A 475 2.83 -12.92 -0.20
C ALA A 475 4.27 -13.26 -0.54
N MET A 476 5.07 -12.24 -0.84
CA MET A 476 6.51 -12.38 -1.07
C MET A 476 7.23 -11.17 -0.51
N GLY A 477 8.48 -11.36 -0.11
CA GLY A 477 9.31 -10.27 0.37
C GLY A 477 9.94 -10.55 1.72
N GLU A 478 10.24 -9.49 2.45
CA GLU A 478 10.86 -9.57 3.77
C GLU A 478 9.87 -9.59 4.93
N GLY A 479 8.61 -9.24 4.66
CA GLY A 479 7.52 -9.38 5.63
C GLY A 479 7.03 -10.82 5.79
N VAL A 480 7.52 -11.77 4.99
CA VAL A 480 7.19 -13.20 5.07
C VAL A 480 8.45 -14.05 5.03
N SER A 481 8.44 -15.20 5.72
CA SER A 481 9.60 -16.09 5.81
C SER A 481 9.96 -16.69 4.44
N ILE A 482 8.95 -17.07 3.66
CA ILE A 482 9.08 -17.60 2.30
C ILE A 482 7.93 -17.06 1.42
N PRO A 483 8.14 -16.97 0.09
CA PRO A 483 7.06 -16.81 -0.86
C PRO A 483 5.96 -17.84 -0.62
N VAL A 484 4.72 -17.40 -0.45
CA VAL A 484 3.64 -18.29 -0.03
C VAL A 484 2.29 -17.86 -0.61
N ARG A 485 1.50 -18.85 -1.02
CA ARG A 485 0.08 -18.68 -1.32
C ARG A 485 -0.74 -18.99 -0.08
N PHE A 486 -1.58 -18.06 0.34
CA PHE A 486 -2.38 -18.19 1.55
C PHE A 486 -3.77 -17.58 1.34
N CYS A 487 -4.69 -17.91 2.25
CA CYS A 487 -5.99 -17.27 2.36
C CYS A 487 -5.98 -16.37 3.58
N PHE A 488 -6.44 -15.13 3.43
CA PHE A 488 -6.67 -14.23 4.55
C PHE A 488 -7.75 -14.78 5.48
N ASP A 489 -7.61 -14.54 6.79
CA ASP A 489 -8.67 -14.84 7.76
C ASP A 489 -9.93 -13.98 7.47
N ASP A 490 -11.11 -14.46 7.85
CA ASP A 490 -12.33 -13.67 7.70
C ASP A 490 -12.43 -12.58 8.78
N LEU A 491 -12.67 -11.34 8.35
CA LEU A 491 -13.04 -10.26 9.27
C LEU A 491 -14.52 -10.36 9.66
N PRO A 492 -14.90 -10.07 10.92
CA PRO A 492 -16.30 -9.82 11.27
C PRO A 492 -16.88 -8.64 10.48
N GLU A 493 -18.19 -8.63 10.22
CA GLU A 493 -18.85 -7.56 9.43
C GLU A 493 -18.56 -6.14 9.94
N THR A 494 -18.47 -5.98 11.26
CA THR A 494 -18.15 -4.70 11.91
C THR A 494 -16.72 -4.21 11.66
N ARG A 495 -15.80 -5.12 11.35
CA ARG A 495 -14.39 -4.80 11.03
C ARG A 495 -14.10 -4.78 9.53
N ARG A 496 -15.10 -5.06 8.68
CA ARG A 496 -14.96 -5.01 7.23
C ARG A 496 -15.12 -3.57 6.72
N PRO A 497 -14.33 -3.17 5.70
CA PRO A 497 -14.61 -1.96 4.95
C PRO A 497 -15.99 -2.01 4.31
N LEU A 498 -16.61 -0.84 4.13
CA LEU A 498 -17.87 -0.71 3.41
C LEU A 498 -17.68 -1.18 1.96
N SER A 499 -18.55 -2.09 1.51
CA SER A 499 -18.56 -2.50 0.11
C SER A 499 -19.07 -1.35 -0.76
N GLY A 500 -18.26 -0.92 -1.73
CA GLY A 500 -18.65 0.10 -2.69
C GLY A 500 -19.79 -0.29 -3.65
N THR A 501 -20.23 -1.57 -3.66
CA THR A 501 -21.30 -2.05 -4.54
C THR A 501 -22.66 -2.06 -3.86
N ALA A 502 -23.58 -1.23 -4.35
CA ALA A 502 -24.97 -1.26 -3.92
C ALA A 502 -25.63 -2.60 -4.31
N PRO A 503 -26.42 -3.23 -3.42
CA PRO A 503 -27.13 -4.46 -3.74
C PRO A 503 -28.35 -4.14 -4.62
N PHE A 504 -28.11 -3.95 -5.93
CA PHE A 504 -29.12 -3.54 -6.91
C PHE A 504 -30.37 -4.41 -6.86
N SER A 505 -30.23 -5.74 -6.77
CA SER A 505 -31.37 -6.66 -6.72
C SER A 505 -32.27 -6.41 -5.50
N ALA A 506 -31.69 -6.27 -4.31
CA ALA A 506 -32.44 -5.96 -3.10
C ALA A 506 -33.04 -4.54 -3.15
N ALA A 507 -32.29 -3.58 -3.68
CA ALA A 507 -32.74 -2.19 -3.80
C ALA A 507 -33.88 -2.02 -4.82
N TRP A 508 -33.91 -2.81 -5.89
CA TRP A 508 -34.91 -2.75 -6.96
C TRP A 508 -36.13 -3.64 -6.71
N GLN A 509 -36.09 -4.54 -5.72
CA GLN A 509 -37.25 -5.34 -5.31
C GLN A 509 -38.34 -4.50 -4.65
N THR A 510 -37.97 -3.39 -4.03
CA THR A 510 -38.89 -2.45 -3.40
C THR A 510 -38.92 -1.18 -4.21
N ASP A 511 -40.11 -0.77 -4.65
CA ASP A 511 -40.28 0.61 -5.11
C ASP A 511 -40.09 1.53 -3.90
N ARG A 512 -38.97 2.26 -3.87
CA ARG A 512 -38.73 3.27 -2.85
C ARG A 512 -39.47 4.54 -3.27
N GLU A 513 -40.80 4.48 -3.31
CA GLU A 513 -41.65 5.67 -3.27
C GLU A 513 -41.48 6.32 -1.90
N GLY A 514 -40.39 7.08 -1.74
CA GLY A 514 -40.06 7.79 -0.52
C GLY A 514 -40.38 9.27 -0.68
N ASP A 515 -41.55 9.69 -0.20
CA ASP A 515 -41.88 11.08 0.11
C ASP A 515 -40.67 11.80 0.72
N GLY A 516 -40.01 12.69 -0.03
CA GLY A 516 -38.90 13.48 0.48
C GLY A 516 -37.49 12.97 0.16
N LEU A 517 -37.26 11.75 -0.36
CA LEU A 517 -35.89 11.27 -0.63
C LEU A 517 -35.24 12.10 -1.74
N LEU A 518 -35.98 12.34 -2.82
CA LEU A 518 -35.49 13.17 -3.91
C LEU A 518 -35.27 14.60 -3.43
N GLU A 519 -36.17 15.14 -2.61
CA GLU A 519 -36.02 16.46 -2.00
C GLU A 519 -34.77 16.52 -1.10
N GLN A 520 -34.49 15.49 -0.30
CA GLN A 520 -33.29 15.40 0.52
C GLN A 520 -32.02 15.28 -0.33
N VAL A 521 -32.03 14.46 -1.39
CA VAL A 521 -30.90 14.35 -2.32
C VAL A 521 -30.67 15.67 -3.05
N VAL A 522 -31.73 16.33 -3.53
CA VAL A 522 -31.65 17.65 -4.17
C VAL A 522 -31.16 18.70 -3.18
N HIS A 523 -31.61 18.67 -1.93
CA HIS A 523 -31.12 19.55 -0.88
C HIS A 523 -29.62 19.32 -0.63
N ARG A 524 -29.20 18.07 -0.45
CA ARG A 524 -27.79 17.70 -0.29
C ARG A 524 -26.92 18.08 -1.48
N TRP A 525 -27.42 17.91 -2.70
CA TRP A 525 -26.76 18.32 -3.93
C TRP A 525 -26.61 19.84 -3.97
N ARG A 526 -27.69 20.61 -3.78
CA ARG A 526 -27.69 22.07 -3.84
C ARG A 526 -26.77 22.70 -2.80
N TYR A 527 -26.76 22.17 -1.58
CA TYR A 527 -25.97 22.72 -0.48
C TYR A 527 -24.63 22.02 -0.28
N GLN A 528 -24.30 21.02 -1.11
CA GLN A 528 -23.07 20.23 -1.04
C GLN A 528 -22.77 19.69 0.37
N ARG A 529 -23.81 19.25 1.08
CA ARG A 529 -23.74 18.63 2.41
C ARG A 529 -24.13 17.16 2.26
N ARG A 530 -23.24 16.24 2.61
CA ARG A 530 -23.52 14.80 2.57
C ARG A 530 -24.35 14.32 3.74
#